data_AF-A0A4Y9RX57-F1
#
_entry.id   AF-A0A4Y9RX57-F1
#
_cell.length_a   1.000
_cell.length_b   1.000
_cell.length_c   1.000
_cell.angle_alpha   90.00
_cell.angle_beta   90.00
_cell.angle_gamma   90.00
#
_symmetry.space_group_name_H-M   'P 1'
#
loop_
_entity.id
_entity.type
_entity.pdbx_description
1 polymer ?
#
loop_
_entity_poly.entity_id
_entity_poly.type
_entity_poly.pdbx_seq_one_letter_code
_entity_poly.pdbx_strand_id
1 'polypeptide(L)'
;MTEPTVFLTWTALWTIGFLVALRAIPVQSAAHLGSGAAVVCIVLGVAGLAAVSASTWLGADAAPVTRPLRAWLTACAPAVAGLGWSVVLSGRAGHAPPGGAVRQATARALAWYVGLAFLGFEVGKAAHDTEMREFFLVSGLPLALMYTVMLAESLAALALLCGWRRTAAAGLLGVIMLGAIGTHLHNGDAAADSADAVRMLVLCGALLALGRAPARTTLRPARA
;
A
#
# COMPACT_ATOMS: atom_id res chain seq x y z
N MET A 1 0.38 9.06 -28.41
CA MET A 1 -0.35 9.31 -27.15
C MET A 1 0.26 8.40 -26.11
N THR A 2 0.82 8.98 -25.07
CA THR A 2 1.76 8.33 -24.15
C THR A 2 1.02 7.38 -23.19
N GLU A 3 1.51 6.15 -23.01
CA GLU A 3 1.01 5.14 -22.06
C GLU A 3 0.72 5.60 -20.59
N PRO A 4 1.43 6.57 -19.98
CA PRO A 4 1.20 6.89 -18.57
C PRO A 4 -0.14 7.56 -18.30
N THR A 5 -0.72 8.29 -19.25
CA THR A 5 -2.07 8.87 -19.05
C THR A 5 -3.14 7.78 -19.02
N VAL A 6 -2.99 6.75 -19.85
CA VAL A 6 -3.88 5.58 -19.92
C VAL A 6 -3.78 4.78 -18.62
N PHE A 7 -2.58 4.47 -18.15
CA PHE A 7 -2.39 3.74 -16.89
C PHE A 7 -2.97 4.50 -15.68
N LEU A 8 -2.67 5.81 -15.54
CA LEU A 8 -3.21 6.63 -14.45
C LEU A 8 -4.73 6.77 -14.51
N THR A 9 -5.31 6.92 -15.71
CA THR A 9 -6.77 6.94 -15.87
C THR A 9 -7.39 5.60 -15.52
N TRP A 10 -6.84 4.47 -15.96
CA TRP A 10 -7.36 3.15 -15.57
C TRP A 10 -7.28 2.94 -14.05
N THR A 11 -6.17 3.28 -13.42
CA THR A 11 -6.01 3.14 -11.96
C THR A 11 -7.01 4.01 -11.20
N ALA A 12 -7.23 5.24 -11.66
CA ALA A 12 -8.24 6.15 -11.10
C ALA A 12 -9.66 5.63 -11.33
N LEU A 13 -9.99 5.16 -12.54
CA LEU A 13 -11.31 4.63 -12.89
C LEU A 13 -11.66 3.37 -12.10
N TRP A 14 -10.71 2.46 -11.92
CA TRP A 14 -10.89 1.26 -11.07
C TRP A 14 -11.09 1.65 -9.61
N THR A 15 -10.31 2.60 -9.10
CA THR A 15 -10.46 3.08 -7.73
C THR A 15 -11.83 3.73 -7.53
N ILE A 16 -12.27 4.60 -8.45
CA ILE A 16 -13.58 5.26 -8.41
C ILE A 16 -14.71 4.24 -8.55
N GLY A 17 -14.64 3.34 -9.53
CA GLY A 17 -15.65 2.31 -9.77
C GLY A 17 -15.82 1.38 -8.57
N PHE A 18 -14.70 1.00 -7.94
CA PHE A 18 -14.72 0.19 -6.73
C PHE A 18 -15.30 0.97 -5.53
N LEU A 19 -14.98 2.25 -5.36
CA LEU A 19 -15.59 3.11 -4.33
C LEU A 19 -17.11 3.27 -4.53
N VAL A 20 -17.58 3.36 -5.78
CA VAL A 20 -19.01 3.41 -6.12
C VAL A 20 -19.69 2.07 -5.83
N ALA A 21 -19.08 0.96 -6.23
CA ALA A 21 -19.61 -0.38 -5.98
C ALA A 21 -19.74 -0.68 -4.48
N LEU A 22 -18.74 -0.27 -3.68
CA LEU A 22 -18.79 -0.44 -2.22
C LEU A 22 -19.92 0.36 -1.55
N ARG A 23 -20.36 1.48 -2.14
CA ARG A 23 -21.50 2.25 -1.63
C ARG A 23 -22.84 1.55 -1.83
N ALA A 24 -22.92 0.58 -2.74
CA ALA A 24 -24.14 -0.18 -2.99
C ALA A 24 -24.34 -1.34 -2.01
N ILE A 25 -23.36 -1.63 -1.14
CA ILE A 25 -23.40 -2.80 -0.27
C ILE A 25 -24.08 -2.47 1.08
N PRO A 26 -25.13 -3.21 1.50
CA PRO A 26 -25.83 -2.97 2.76
C PRO A 26 -24.94 -3.15 4.00
N VAL A 27 -25.18 -2.33 5.03
CA VAL A 27 -24.35 -2.19 6.25
C VAL A 27 -24.21 -3.50 7.04
N GLN A 28 -25.20 -4.39 7.00
CA GLN A 28 -25.14 -5.69 7.69
C GLN A 28 -24.08 -6.63 7.09
N SER A 29 -23.77 -6.47 5.80
CA SER A 29 -22.67 -7.20 5.13
C SER A 29 -21.29 -6.64 5.49
N ALA A 30 -21.19 -5.45 6.08
CA ALA A 30 -19.94 -4.74 6.35
C ALA A 30 -19.03 -5.45 7.37
N ALA A 31 -19.60 -6.16 8.35
CA ALA A 31 -18.83 -6.94 9.32
C ALA A 31 -18.16 -8.15 8.66
N HIS A 32 -18.90 -8.90 7.84
CA HIS A 32 -18.38 -10.02 7.05
C HIS A 32 -17.39 -9.55 5.96
N LEU A 33 -17.62 -8.36 5.40
CA LEU A 33 -16.69 -7.71 4.48
C LEU A 33 -15.38 -7.30 5.15
N GLY A 34 -15.41 -6.90 6.42
CA GLY A 34 -14.19 -6.61 7.19
C GLY A 34 -13.28 -7.83 7.34
N SER A 35 -13.85 -9.00 7.66
CA SER A 35 -13.10 -10.27 7.70
C SER A 35 -12.65 -10.74 6.32
N GLY A 36 -13.51 -10.61 5.30
CA GLY A 36 -13.17 -10.99 3.92
C GLY A 36 -12.04 -10.13 3.34
N ALA A 37 -12.10 -8.81 3.55
CA ALA A 37 -11.05 -7.88 3.13
C ALA A 37 -9.71 -8.19 3.80
N ALA A 38 -9.73 -8.61 5.07
CA ALA A 38 -8.51 -9.03 5.77
C ALA A 38 -7.87 -10.27 5.15
N VAL A 39 -8.67 -11.30 4.85
CA VAL A 39 -8.19 -12.50 4.16
C VAL A 39 -7.63 -12.14 2.79
N VAL A 40 -8.34 -11.34 1.99
CA VAL A 40 -7.88 -10.91 0.67
C VAL A 40 -6.55 -10.16 0.76
N CYS A 41 -6.44 -9.17 1.66
CA CYS A 41 -5.19 -8.42 1.84
C CYS A 41 -4.01 -9.33 2.21
N ILE A 42 -4.22 -10.28 3.13
CA ILE A 42 -3.18 -11.22 3.56
C ILE A 42 -2.80 -12.16 2.41
N VAL A 43 -3.78 -12.76 1.73
CA VAL A 43 -3.54 -13.67 0.61
C VAL A 43 -2.79 -12.97 -0.51
N LEU A 44 -3.19 -11.76 -0.89
CA LEU A 44 -2.50 -10.97 -1.91
C LEU A 44 -1.08 -10.60 -1.48
N GLY A 45 -0.88 -10.18 -0.22
CA GLY A 45 0.44 -9.86 0.31
C GLY A 45 1.39 -11.07 0.33
N VAL A 46 0.90 -12.21 0.81
CA VAL A 46 1.66 -13.46 0.86
C VAL A 46 1.98 -13.95 -0.56
N ALA A 47 0.99 -13.95 -1.46
CA ALA A 47 1.19 -14.32 -2.85
C ALA A 47 2.23 -13.43 -3.55
N GLY A 48 2.23 -12.12 -3.27
CA GLY A 48 3.24 -11.19 -3.77
C GLY A 48 4.64 -11.48 -3.26
N LEU A 49 4.78 -11.65 -1.95
CA LEU A 49 6.07 -11.99 -1.35
C LEU A 49 6.59 -13.34 -1.90
N ALA A 50 5.72 -14.34 -2.00
CA ALA A 50 6.05 -15.65 -2.55
C ALA A 50 6.45 -15.57 -4.03
N ALA A 51 5.74 -14.80 -4.84
CA ALA A 51 6.06 -14.62 -6.26
C ALA A 51 7.43 -13.96 -6.46
N VAL A 52 7.73 -12.92 -5.68
CA VAL A 52 9.04 -12.26 -5.72
C VAL A 52 10.12 -13.21 -5.27
N SER A 53 9.93 -13.89 -4.13
CA SER A 53 10.89 -14.87 -3.61
C SER A 53 11.14 -16.00 -4.62
N ALA A 54 10.08 -16.57 -5.21
CA ALA A 54 10.22 -17.61 -6.22
C ALA A 54 11.04 -17.11 -7.42
N SER A 55 10.81 -15.89 -7.89
CA SER A 55 11.59 -15.31 -9.00
C SER A 55 13.07 -15.11 -8.66
N THR A 56 13.40 -14.81 -7.39
CA THR A 56 14.79 -14.63 -6.96
C THR A 56 15.52 -15.97 -6.77
N TRP A 57 14.84 -16.99 -6.25
CA TRP A 57 15.46 -18.29 -5.96
C TRP A 57 15.52 -19.23 -7.17
N LEU A 58 14.50 -19.20 -8.02
CA LEU A 58 14.38 -20.10 -9.18
C LEU A 58 14.83 -19.46 -10.49
N GLY A 59 15.14 -18.16 -10.48
CA GLY A 59 15.64 -17.43 -11.64
C GLY A 59 14.70 -17.49 -12.85
N ALA A 60 15.29 -17.67 -14.04
CA ALA A 60 14.58 -17.63 -15.32
C ALA A 60 13.46 -18.70 -15.42
N ASP A 61 13.62 -19.84 -14.74
CA ASP A 61 12.69 -20.97 -14.82
C ASP A 61 11.33 -20.65 -14.19
N ALA A 62 11.28 -19.71 -13.24
CA ALA A 62 10.03 -19.25 -12.63
C ALA A 62 9.37 -18.08 -13.37
N ALA A 63 10.02 -17.49 -14.39
CA ALA A 63 9.51 -16.32 -15.10
C ALA A 63 8.12 -16.52 -15.75
N PRO A 64 7.78 -17.68 -16.35
CA PRO A 64 6.46 -17.89 -16.96
C PRO A 64 5.30 -17.84 -15.96
N VAL A 65 5.55 -18.18 -14.69
CA VAL A 65 4.53 -18.21 -13.63
C VAL A 65 4.54 -16.92 -12.82
N THR A 66 5.72 -16.42 -12.46
CA THR A 66 5.87 -15.27 -11.56
C THR A 66 5.51 -13.94 -12.23
N ARG A 67 5.78 -13.76 -13.52
CA ARG A 67 5.41 -12.53 -14.26
C ARG A 67 3.91 -12.29 -14.32
N PRO A 68 3.06 -13.22 -14.80
CA PRO A 68 1.62 -12.99 -14.85
C PRO A 68 1.03 -12.85 -13.44
N LEU A 69 1.54 -13.62 -12.47
CA LEU A 69 1.13 -13.50 -11.07
C LEU A 69 1.44 -12.10 -10.51
N ARG A 70 2.64 -11.57 -10.73
CA ARG A 70 3.02 -10.21 -10.30
C ARG A 70 2.17 -9.14 -10.99
N ALA A 71 1.90 -9.29 -12.28
CA ALA A 71 1.03 -8.36 -13.02
C ALA A 71 -0.39 -8.35 -12.42
N TRP A 72 -0.94 -9.54 -12.14
CA TRP A 72 -2.25 -9.68 -11.52
C TRP A 72 -2.30 -9.07 -10.11
N LEU A 73 -1.31 -9.35 -9.27
CA LEU A 73 -1.20 -8.78 -7.92
C LEU A 73 -1.08 -7.26 -7.94
N THR A 74 -0.34 -6.72 -8.91
CA THR A 74 -0.22 -5.28 -9.15
C THR A 74 -1.56 -4.68 -9.52
N ALA A 75 -2.32 -5.34 -10.39
CA ALA A 75 -3.67 -4.92 -10.77
C ALA A 75 -4.68 -4.96 -9.61
N CYS A 76 -4.44 -5.77 -8.57
CA CYS A 76 -5.28 -5.80 -7.37
C CYS A 76 -5.01 -4.66 -6.37
N ALA A 77 -3.85 -4.00 -6.43
CA ALA A 77 -3.46 -2.95 -5.48
C ALA A 77 -4.47 -1.77 -5.37
N PRO A 78 -5.06 -1.27 -6.48
CA PRO A 78 -6.08 -0.21 -6.42
C PRO A 78 -7.34 -0.63 -5.65
N ALA A 79 -7.76 -1.89 -5.76
CA ALA A 79 -8.91 -2.40 -5.01
C ALA A 79 -8.61 -2.41 -3.50
N VAL A 80 -7.40 -2.80 -3.10
CA VAL A 80 -6.95 -2.75 -1.70
C VAL A 80 -6.93 -1.31 -1.17
N ALA A 81 -6.44 -0.36 -1.98
CA ALA A 81 -6.48 1.06 -1.63
C ALA A 81 -7.93 1.58 -1.51
N GLY A 82 -8.80 1.21 -2.45
CA GLY A 82 -10.22 1.57 -2.43
C GLY A 82 -10.96 1.03 -1.19
N LEU A 83 -10.63 -0.18 -0.74
CA LEU A 83 -11.14 -0.74 0.52
C LEU A 83 -10.74 0.15 1.71
N GLY A 84 -9.46 0.51 1.82
CA GLY A 84 -8.98 1.38 2.88
C GLY A 84 -9.65 2.77 2.88
N TRP A 85 -9.73 3.40 1.71
CA TRP A 85 -10.30 4.74 1.58
C TRP A 85 -11.82 4.79 1.74
N SER A 86 -12.56 3.76 1.32
CA SER A 86 -14.01 3.69 1.54
C SER A 86 -14.35 3.81 3.03
N VAL A 87 -13.63 3.08 3.90
CA VAL A 87 -13.82 3.13 5.35
C VAL A 87 -13.49 4.51 5.92
N VAL A 88 -12.44 5.17 5.40
CA VAL A 88 -12.08 6.53 5.78
C VAL A 88 -13.17 7.54 5.40
N LEU A 89 -13.69 7.45 4.18
CA LEU A 89 -14.67 8.40 3.64
C LEU A 89 -16.07 8.21 4.23
N SER A 90 -16.48 6.98 4.55
CA SER A 90 -17.76 6.71 5.22
C SER A 90 -17.88 7.42 6.57
N GLY A 91 -16.79 7.53 7.33
CA GLY A 91 -16.77 8.28 8.59
C GLY A 91 -16.85 9.80 8.43
N ARG A 92 -16.56 10.35 7.23
CA ARG A 92 -16.61 11.80 6.96
C ARG A 92 -17.96 12.26 6.40
N ALA A 93 -18.67 11.39 5.69
CA ALA A 93 -19.91 11.72 4.99
C ALA A 93 -21.16 11.79 5.90
N GLY A 94 -21.01 11.91 7.23
CA GLY A 94 -22.13 11.95 8.17
C GLY A 94 -22.96 10.66 8.26
N HIS A 95 -22.57 9.60 7.55
CA HIS A 95 -23.16 8.28 7.71
C HIS A 95 -22.74 7.71 9.06
N ALA A 96 -23.55 6.79 9.62
CA ALA A 96 -23.16 6.07 10.82
C ALA A 96 -21.74 5.52 10.61
N PRO A 97 -20.74 5.95 11.40
CA PRO A 97 -19.36 5.60 11.14
C PRO A 97 -19.25 4.08 11.15
N PRO A 98 -18.43 3.49 10.27
CA PRO A 98 -18.14 2.06 10.37
C PRO A 98 -17.73 1.77 11.81
N GLY A 99 -18.35 0.75 12.42
CA GLY A 99 -18.08 0.40 13.81
C GLY A 99 -16.58 0.29 14.04
N GLY A 100 -16.10 0.69 15.23
CA GLY A 100 -14.66 0.74 15.53
C GLY A 100 -13.92 -0.57 15.20
N ALA A 101 -14.61 -1.71 15.33
CA ALA A 101 -14.13 -3.04 14.94
C ALA A 101 -13.80 -3.16 13.44
N VAL A 102 -14.68 -2.71 12.54
CA VAL A 102 -14.47 -2.77 11.07
C VAL A 102 -13.26 -1.92 10.70
N ARG A 103 -13.19 -0.69 11.23
CA ARG A 103 -12.06 0.21 11.00
C ARG A 103 -10.73 -0.40 11.44
N GLN A 104 -10.70 -1.01 12.63
CA GLN A 104 -9.51 -1.64 13.17
C GLN A 104 -9.11 -2.89 12.37
N ALA A 105 -10.08 -3.68 11.91
CA ALA A 105 -9.86 -4.84 11.05
C ALA A 105 -9.27 -4.42 9.70
N THR A 106 -9.86 -3.42 9.03
CA THR A 106 -9.33 -2.87 7.77
C THR A 106 -7.93 -2.30 7.96
N ALA A 107 -7.67 -1.56 9.04
CA ALA A 107 -6.33 -1.04 9.31
C ALA A 107 -5.29 -2.16 9.53
N ARG A 108 -5.68 -3.27 10.18
CA ARG A 108 -4.80 -4.42 10.40
C ARG A 108 -4.52 -5.15 9.09
N ALA A 109 -5.57 -5.41 8.30
CA ALA A 109 -5.48 -6.03 6.97
C ALA A 109 -4.53 -5.26 6.05
N LEU A 110 -4.74 -3.94 5.98
CA LEU A 110 -3.95 -3.05 5.14
C LEU A 110 -2.50 -2.96 5.63
N ALA A 111 -2.27 -2.95 6.95
CA ALA A 111 -0.92 -2.96 7.52
C ALA A 111 -0.17 -4.24 7.16
N TRP A 112 -0.86 -5.39 7.17
CA TRP A 112 -0.29 -6.66 6.73
C TRP A 112 0.07 -6.65 5.25
N TYR A 113 -0.85 -6.23 4.39
CA TYR A 113 -0.59 -6.12 2.96
C TYR A 113 0.60 -5.21 2.66
N VAL A 114 0.61 -4.00 3.24
CA VAL A 114 1.69 -3.02 3.05
C VAL A 114 3.02 -3.56 3.58
N GLY A 115 3.03 -4.15 4.78
CA GLY A 115 4.24 -4.74 5.36
C GLY A 115 4.82 -5.86 4.50
N LEU A 116 3.98 -6.80 4.03
CA LEU A 116 4.41 -7.89 3.15
C LEU A 116 4.90 -7.38 1.79
N ALA A 117 4.23 -6.37 1.22
CA ALA A 117 4.66 -5.75 -0.04
C ALA A 117 6.05 -5.10 0.08
N PHE A 118 6.29 -4.35 1.17
CA PHE A 118 7.61 -3.75 1.43
C PHE A 118 8.70 -4.81 1.61
N LEU A 119 8.45 -5.88 2.38
CA LEU A 119 9.40 -6.99 2.47
C LEU A 119 9.68 -7.62 1.09
N GLY A 120 8.66 -7.70 0.22
CA GLY A 120 8.83 -8.13 -1.16
C GLY A 120 9.75 -7.19 -1.96
N PHE A 121 9.59 -5.88 -1.83
CA PHE A 121 10.51 -4.93 -2.46
C PHE A 121 11.95 -5.09 -1.96
N GLU A 122 12.15 -5.32 -0.67
CA GLU A 122 13.49 -5.53 -0.11
C GLU A 122 14.15 -6.81 -0.63
N VAL A 123 13.38 -7.91 -0.76
CA VAL A 123 13.87 -9.14 -1.42
C VAL A 123 14.25 -8.84 -2.87
N GLY A 124 13.43 -8.07 -3.59
CA GLY A 124 13.70 -7.65 -4.95
C GLY A 124 14.97 -6.80 -5.07
N LYS A 125 15.15 -5.79 -4.20
CA LYS A 125 16.34 -4.93 -4.14
C LYS A 125 17.58 -5.72 -3.79
N ALA A 126 17.51 -6.63 -2.82
CA ALA A 126 18.64 -7.48 -2.45
C ALA A 126 19.09 -8.40 -3.60
N ALA A 127 18.14 -8.91 -4.38
CA ALA A 127 18.45 -9.72 -5.56
C ALA A 127 19.04 -8.91 -6.73
N HIS A 128 18.81 -7.59 -6.76
CA HIS A 128 19.31 -6.67 -7.79
C HIS A 128 20.16 -5.55 -7.13
N ASP A 129 21.02 -5.91 -6.15
CA ASP A 129 21.83 -4.95 -5.38
C ASP A 129 22.76 -4.15 -6.30
N THR A 130 23.31 -4.78 -7.34
CA THR A 130 24.20 -4.11 -8.29
C THR A 130 23.49 -2.99 -9.02
N GLU A 131 22.30 -3.26 -9.56
CA GLU A 131 21.46 -2.30 -10.27
C GLU A 131 20.96 -1.20 -9.33
N MET A 132 20.59 -1.54 -8.08
CA MET A 132 20.19 -0.56 -7.07
C MET A 132 21.33 0.38 -6.69
N ARG A 133 22.55 -0.14 -6.56
CA ARG A 133 23.75 0.67 -6.27
C ARG A 133 24.06 1.61 -7.42
N GLU A 134 24.02 1.10 -8.65
CA GLU A 134 24.22 1.92 -9.85
C GLU A 134 23.17 3.03 -9.94
N PHE A 135 21.89 2.71 -9.72
CA PHE A 135 20.80 3.69 -9.69
C PHE A 135 21.08 4.82 -8.69
N PHE A 136 21.48 4.50 -7.46
CA PHE A 136 21.80 5.53 -6.45
C PHE A 136 23.00 6.39 -6.84
N LEU A 137 24.07 5.78 -7.36
CA LEU A 137 25.27 6.51 -7.78
C LEU A 137 24.99 7.45 -8.96
N VAL A 138 24.24 6.99 -9.96
CA VAL A 138 23.80 7.81 -11.11
C VAL A 138 22.89 8.95 -10.65
N SER A 139 22.06 8.72 -9.63
CA SER A 139 21.21 9.75 -9.01
C SER A 139 21.99 10.75 -8.15
N GLY A 140 23.32 10.64 -8.04
CA GLY A 140 24.15 11.48 -7.19
C GLY A 140 23.94 11.25 -5.69
N LEU A 141 23.37 10.10 -5.29
CA LEU A 141 23.07 9.74 -3.91
C LEU A 141 24.13 8.77 -3.36
N PRO A 142 24.51 8.89 -2.07
CA PRO A 142 25.49 7.99 -1.48
C PRO A 142 24.90 6.60 -1.22
N LEU A 143 25.71 5.54 -1.39
CA LEU A 143 25.31 4.15 -1.10
C LEU A 143 24.88 3.95 0.36
N ALA A 144 25.44 4.73 1.30
CA ALA A 144 25.00 4.70 2.69
C ALA A 144 23.51 5.08 2.84
N LEU A 145 23.00 6.00 2.02
CA LEU A 145 21.59 6.36 2.02
C LEU A 145 20.73 5.19 1.51
N MET A 146 21.16 4.49 0.46
CA MET A 146 20.47 3.29 -0.06
C MET A 146 20.26 2.25 1.04
N TYR A 147 21.33 1.82 1.70
CA TYR A 147 21.24 0.82 2.77
C TYR A 147 20.45 1.31 4.00
N THR A 148 20.52 2.62 4.30
CA THR A 148 19.71 3.22 5.37
C THR A 148 18.22 3.18 5.03
N VAL A 149 17.85 3.47 3.79
CA VAL A 149 16.47 3.40 3.30
C VAL A 149 15.95 1.96 3.35
N MET A 150 16.72 0.99 2.83
CA MET A 150 16.38 -0.44 2.89
C MET A 150 16.17 -0.94 4.32
N LEU A 151 17.05 -0.56 5.25
CA LEU A 151 16.91 -0.88 6.67
C LEU A 151 15.64 -0.25 7.26
N ALA A 152 15.39 1.03 6.97
CA ALA A 152 14.21 1.74 7.47
C ALA A 152 12.90 1.14 6.93
N GLU A 153 12.85 0.77 5.65
CA GLU A 153 11.71 0.09 5.03
C GLU A 153 11.46 -1.27 5.69
N SER A 154 12.52 -2.07 5.87
CA SER A 154 12.46 -3.38 6.52
C SER A 154 11.91 -3.29 7.96
N LEU A 155 12.46 -2.38 8.77
CA LEU A 155 12.03 -2.20 10.16
C LEU A 155 10.59 -1.68 10.26
N ALA A 156 10.20 -0.74 9.39
CA ALA A 156 8.84 -0.21 9.37
C ALA A 156 7.83 -1.27 8.89
N ALA A 157 8.20 -2.10 7.90
CA ALA A 157 7.39 -3.21 7.44
C ALA A 157 7.15 -4.24 8.56
N LEU A 158 8.21 -4.62 9.29
CA LEU A 158 8.10 -5.51 10.45
C LEU A 158 7.22 -4.89 11.56
N ALA A 159 7.39 -3.58 11.83
CA ALA A 159 6.54 -2.87 12.79
C ALA A 159 5.05 -2.91 12.39
N LEU A 160 4.73 -2.76 11.10
CA LEU A 160 3.36 -2.90 10.59
C LEU A 160 2.79 -4.32 10.82
N LEU A 161 3.59 -5.36 10.54
CA LEU A 161 3.19 -6.77 10.71
C LEU A 161 2.95 -7.14 12.17
N CYS A 162 3.83 -6.68 13.07
CA CYS A 162 3.69 -6.84 14.52
C CYS A 162 2.60 -5.93 15.11
N GLY A 163 2.05 -5.00 14.33
CA GLY A 163 1.08 -4.01 14.77
C GLY A 163 1.64 -2.96 15.73
N TRP A 164 2.96 -2.81 15.80
CA TRP A 164 3.65 -1.86 16.66
C TRP A 164 3.72 -0.48 16.00
N ARG A 165 3.24 0.56 16.68
CA ARG A 165 3.31 1.96 16.23
C ARG A 165 2.91 2.15 14.75
N ARG A 166 1.81 1.52 14.32
CA ARG A 166 1.41 1.44 12.89
C ARG A 166 1.40 2.79 12.17
N THR A 167 0.92 3.84 12.83
CA THR A 167 0.87 5.20 12.25
C THR A 167 2.26 5.77 12.02
N ALA A 168 3.20 5.55 12.94
CA ALA A 168 4.59 5.99 12.77
C ALA A 168 5.28 5.19 11.65
N ALA A 169 5.09 3.86 11.63
CA ALA A 169 5.64 3.00 10.59
C ALA A 169 5.12 3.37 9.19
N ALA A 170 3.79 3.54 9.04
CA ALA A 170 3.19 3.99 7.78
C ALA A 170 3.63 5.42 7.39
N GLY A 171 3.86 6.30 8.37
CA GLY A 171 4.37 7.64 8.14
C GLY A 171 5.80 7.63 7.58
N LEU A 172 6.68 6.83 8.20
CA LEU A 172 8.06 6.65 7.73
C LEU A 172 8.09 6.09 6.30
N LEU A 173 7.36 5.00 6.05
CA LEU A 173 7.25 4.42 4.70
C LEU A 173 6.69 5.44 3.69
N GLY A 174 5.70 6.24 4.08
CA GLY A 174 5.17 7.32 3.22
C GLY A 174 6.23 8.35 2.84
N VAL A 175 7.07 8.78 3.79
CA VAL A 175 8.19 9.71 3.52
C VAL A 175 9.21 9.07 2.57
N ILE A 176 9.54 7.79 2.76
CA ILE A 176 10.47 7.07 1.88
C ILE A 176 9.91 6.98 0.46
N MET A 177 8.61 6.67 0.29
CA MET A 177 7.98 6.65 -1.03
C MET A 177 7.98 8.02 -1.72
N LEU A 178 7.81 9.11 -0.97
CA LEU A 178 7.98 10.47 -1.52
C LEU A 178 9.43 10.70 -1.99
N GLY A 179 10.42 10.23 -1.23
CA GLY A 179 11.82 10.25 -1.62
C GLY A 179 12.07 9.48 -2.92
N ALA A 180 11.56 8.25 -3.03
CA ALA A 180 11.68 7.43 -4.22
C ALA A 180 11.06 8.09 -5.47
N ILE A 181 9.86 8.66 -5.34
CA ILE A 181 9.23 9.45 -6.41
C ILE A 181 10.11 10.64 -6.78
N GLY A 182 10.66 11.35 -5.80
CA GLY A 182 11.57 12.47 -6.00
C GLY A 182 12.83 12.07 -6.78
N THR A 183 13.43 10.93 -6.47
CA THR A 183 14.60 10.41 -7.19
C THR A 183 14.27 10.12 -8.65
N HIS A 184 13.16 9.44 -8.94
CA HIS A 184 12.73 9.19 -10.32
C HIS A 184 12.49 10.50 -11.09
N LEU A 185 11.85 11.49 -10.46
CA LEU A 185 11.64 12.80 -11.07
C LEU A 185 12.96 13.55 -11.32
N HIS A 186 13.90 13.46 -10.39
CA HIS A 186 15.23 14.07 -10.52
C HIS A 186 16.01 13.50 -11.70
N ASN A 187 15.93 12.18 -11.89
CA ASN A 187 16.61 11.46 -12.96
C ASN A 187 15.95 11.63 -14.33
N GLY A 188 14.71 12.14 -14.37
CA GLY A 188 13.93 12.22 -15.61
C GLY A 188 13.39 10.86 -16.07
N ASP A 189 13.22 9.93 -15.13
CA ASP A 189 12.69 8.58 -15.40
C ASP A 189 11.23 8.63 -15.88
N ALA A 190 10.75 7.54 -16.50
CA ALA A 190 9.37 7.48 -16.92
C ALA A 190 8.44 7.45 -15.70
N ALA A 191 7.26 8.07 -15.81
CA ALA A 191 6.29 8.07 -14.71
C ALA A 191 5.91 6.65 -14.25
N ALA A 192 5.96 5.67 -15.16
CA ALA A 192 5.72 4.27 -14.87
C ALA A 192 6.72 3.68 -13.85
N ASP A 193 7.96 4.18 -13.82
CA ASP A 193 9.00 3.70 -12.91
C ASP A 193 8.68 4.11 -11.46
N SER A 194 7.97 5.23 -11.26
CA SER A 194 7.47 5.68 -9.96
C SER A 194 6.12 5.06 -9.54
N ALA A 195 5.50 4.21 -10.37
CA ALA A 195 4.13 3.75 -10.15
C ALA A 195 3.97 2.90 -8.89
N ASP A 196 4.95 2.05 -8.56
CA ASP A 196 4.94 1.28 -7.31
C ASP A 196 5.00 2.20 -6.09
N ALA A 197 5.90 3.20 -6.10
CA ALA A 197 6.04 4.16 -5.01
C ALA A 197 4.76 4.97 -4.78
N VAL A 198 4.10 5.43 -5.86
CA VAL A 198 2.81 6.14 -5.78
C VAL A 198 1.72 5.24 -5.18
N ARG A 199 1.61 3.99 -5.64
CA ARG A 199 0.62 3.04 -5.11
C ARG A 199 0.81 2.80 -3.61
N MET A 200 2.05 2.59 -3.18
CA MET A 200 2.38 2.38 -1.78
C MET A 200 2.17 3.63 -0.93
N LEU A 201 2.43 4.82 -1.48
CA LEU A 201 2.14 6.08 -0.82
C LEU A 201 0.64 6.24 -0.55
N VAL A 202 -0.22 5.90 -1.51
CA VAL A 202 -1.68 5.94 -1.34
C VAL A 202 -2.14 4.97 -0.24
N LEU A 203 -1.57 3.77 -0.18
CA LEU A 203 -1.87 2.77 0.86
C LEU A 203 -1.40 3.24 2.25
N CYS A 204 -0.20 3.83 2.35
CA CYS A 204 0.29 4.44 3.58
C CYS A 204 -0.61 5.60 4.03
N GLY A 205 -1.08 6.42 3.09
CA GLY A 205 -2.04 7.49 3.36
C GLY A 205 -3.36 6.98 3.93
N ALA A 206 -3.88 5.87 3.39
CA ALA A 206 -5.07 5.21 3.92
C ALA A 206 -4.84 4.69 5.35
N LEU A 207 -3.70 4.05 5.63
CA LEU A 207 -3.34 3.61 6.99
C LEU A 207 -3.27 4.78 7.99
N LEU A 208 -2.63 5.89 7.61
CA LEU A 208 -2.54 7.08 8.44
C LEU A 208 -3.93 7.67 8.72
N ALA A 209 -4.79 7.73 7.71
CA ALA A 209 -6.16 8.20 7.87
C ALA A 209 -7.00 7.27 8.77
N LEU A 210 -6.84 5.95 8.62
CA LEU A 210 -7.49 4.96 9.49
C LEU A 210 -6.98 5.02 10.94
N GLY A 211 -5.75 5.47 11.18
CA GLY A 211 -5.19 5.62 12.53
C GLY A 211 -5.67 6.85 13.31
N ARG A 212 -6.25 7.86 12.66
CA ARG A 212 -6.73 9.08 13.33
C ARG A 212 -8.07 8.84 14.04
N ALA A 213 -8.11 8.84 15.37
CA ALA A 213 -9.38 8.70 16.11
C ALA A 213 -10.45 9.67 15.56
N PRO A 214 -11.71 9.24 15.34
CA PRO A 214 -12.76 10.19 15.01
C PRO A 214 -12.87 11.16 16.18
N ALA A 215 -12.86 12.46 15.91
CA ALA A 215 -13.06 13.47 16.95
C ALA A 215 -14.33 13.05 17.71
N ARG A 216 -14.21 12.78 19.01
CA ARG A 216 -15.38 12.54 19.84
C ARG A 216 -16.19 13.81 19.75
N THR A 217 -17.29 13.79 18.98
CA THR A 217 -18.33 14.79 19.10
C THR A 217 -18.88 14.58 20.50
N THR A 218 -18.31 15.26 21.49
CA THR A 218 -18.91 15.37 22.81
C THR A 218 -20.26 16.00 22.58
N LEU A 219 -21.30 15.15 22.52
CA LEU A 219 -22.68 15.57 22.65
C LEU A 219 -22.72 16.35 23.96
N ARG A 220 -22.69 17.68 23.83
CA ARG A 220 -22.86 18.58 24.94
C ARG A 220 -24.27 18.25 25.47
N PRO A 221 -24.43 17.78 26.71
CA PRO A 221 -25.74 17.47 27.23
C PRO A 221 -26.59 18.73 27.08
N ALA A 222 -27.77 18.59 26.47
CA ALA A 222 -28.74 19.67 26.39
C ALA A 222 -28.96 20.14 27.84
N ARG A 223 -28.58 21.38 28.12
CA ARG A 223 -28.89 22.00 29.40
C ARG A 223 -30.40 22.12 29.45
N ALA A 224 -31.02 21.41 30.40
CA ALA A 224 -32.41 21.56 30.77
C ALA A 224 -32.64 22.93 31.41
#